data_AF-A0A815S9A7-F1
#
_entry.id   AF-A0A815S9A7-F1
#
_cell.length_a   1.000
_cell.length_b   1.000
_cell.length_c   1.000
_cell.angle_alpha   90.00
_cell.angle_beta   90.00
_cell.angle_gamma   90.00
#
_symmetry.space_group_name_H-M   'P 1'
#
loop_
_entity.id
_entity.type
_entity.pdbx_description
1 polymer ?
#
loop_
_entity_poly.entity_id
_entity_poly.type
_entity_poly.pdbx_seq_one_letter_code
_entity_poly.pdbx_strand_id
1 'polypeptide(L)'
;MSMWYSIGTIMGYGADFHVRTAPGRLLTIGLYLLSLVLVATYTANLASDLTISKSKDTISGIDDIKNGKIPFSRIGILIESAEEDYYLREISGGVRNYYPLKTKNELFSSLLNNIIDASILDISAIEYYTNNIYCNLTLAGKDFAPSSYGIVYPKQWLYGKDLDVTILSLRESGVLDDLKRKWFDKNVCQDSTSSYVSTSINMEQMSGLFVTFGLISILSIVLFIWKKRFVIKDCLTRSVR
;
A
#
# COMPACT_ATOMS: atom_id res chain seq x y z
N MET A 1 -13.87 24.12 37.52
CA MET A 1 -12.82 25.01 36.97
C MET A 1 -11.56 24.22 36.60
N SER A 2 -10.98 23.44 37.52
CA SER A 2 -9.78 22.61 37.26
C SER A 2 -9.96 21.55 36.16
N MET A 3 -11.10 20.87 36.10
CA MET A 3 -11.35 19.82 35.11
C MET A 3 -11.36 20.34 33.66
N TRP A 4 -11.92 21.52 33.42
CA TRP A 4 -11.90 22.17 32.10
C TRP A 4 -10.50 22.62 31.69
N TYR A 5 -9.70 23.06 32.67
CA TYR A 5 -8.32 23.41 32.43
C TYR A 5 -7.49 22.19 32.03
N SER A 6 -7.62 21.07 32.74
CA SER A 6 -6.92 19.82 32.40
C SER A 6 -7.33 19.26 31.03
N ILE A 7 -8.62 19.28 30.69
CA ILE A 7 -9.08 18.79 29.38
C ILE A 7 -8.55 19.67 28.23
N GLY A 8 -8.52 21.00 28.42
CA GLY A 8 -7.95 21.94 27.44
C GLY A 8 -6.46 21.70 27.22
N THR A 9 -5.69 21.53 28.29
CA THR A 9 -4.25 21.24 28.19
C THR A 9 -3.94 19.93 27.47
N ILE A 10 -4.79 18.90 27.62
CA ILE A 10 -4.64 17.60 26.96
C ILE A 10 -5.07 17.63 25.49
N MET A 11 -6.06 18.44 25.14
CA MET A 11 -6.54 18.56 23.76
C MET A 11 -5.73 19.59 22.94
N GLY A 12 -4.72 20.23 23.53
CA GLY A 12 -3.92 21.28 22.89
C GLY A 12 -4.65 22.62 22.70
N TYR A 13 -5.87 22.75 23.23
CA TYR A 13 -6.62 24.01 23.24
C TYR A 13 -6.21 24.82 24.48
N GLY A 14 -5.59 25.98 24.27
CA GLY A 14 -5.24 26.89 25.35
C GLY A 14 -6.49 27.34 26.11
N ALA A 15 -6.54 27.10 27.41
CA ALA A 15 -7.55 27.70 28.28
C ALA A 15 -7.06 29.08 28.74
N ASP A 16 -7.92 30.10 28.74
CA ASP A 16 -7.61 31.50 29.11
C ASP A 16 -7.12 31.72 30.56
N PHE A 17 -6.92 30.65 31.33
CA PHE A 17 -6.55 30.70 32.74
C PHE A 17 -5.05 30.47 32.94
N HIS A 18 -4.38 31.49 33.50
CA HIS A 18 -2.95 31.42 33.83
C HIS A 18 -2.74 30.91 35.26
N VAL A 19 -1.95 29.85 35.42
CA VAL A 19 -1.61 29.31 36.75
C VAL A 19 -0.62 30.21 37.47
N ARG A 20 -1.03 30.75 38.62
CA ARG A 20 -0.26 31.73 39.40
C ARG A 20 0.76 31.11 40.36
N THR A 21 0.55 29.87 40.80
CA THR A 21 1.38 29.18 41.80
C THR A 21 2.54 28.41 41.16
N ALA A 22 3.74 28.48 41.74
CA ALA A 22 4.93 27.73 41.29
C ALA A 22 4.72 26.20 41.11
N PRO A 23 4.14 25.44 42.06
CA PRO A 23 3.89 24.01 41.86
C PRO A 23 2.87 23.72 40.75
N GLY A 24 1.89 24.59 40.58
CA GLY A 24 0.91 24.48 39.51
C GLY A 24 1.53 24.65 38.12
N ARG A 25 2.55 25.50 37.97
CA ARG A 25 3.30 25.65 36.70
C ARG A 25 4.08 24.38 36.35
N LEU A 26 4.73 23.76 37.34
CA LEU A 26 5.44 22.49 37.13
C LEU A 26 4.49 21.39 36.66
N LEU A 27 3.32 21.26 37.30
CA LEU A 27 2.28 20.31 36.90
C LEU A 27 1.76 20.56 35.48
N THR A 28 1.56 21.83 35.09
CA THR A 28 1.10 22.15 33.73
C THR A 28 2.12 21.77 32.68
N ILE A 29 3.42 22.01 32.94
CA ILE A 29 4.49 21.62 32.02
C ILE A 29 4.50 20.09 31.86
N GLY A 30 4.37 19.34 32.96
CA GLY A 30 4.26 17.89 32.92
C GLY A 30 3.04 17.39 32.13
N LEU A 31 1.88 18.03 32.31
CA LEU A 31 0.65 17.71 31.58
C LEU A 31 0.77 18.02 30.08
N TYR A 32 1.41 19.13 29.70
CA TYR A 32 1.71 19.46 28.31
C TYR A 32 2.64 18.43 27.67
N LEU A 33 3.69 18.03 28.38
CA LEU A 33 4.62 17.01 27.90
C LEU A 33 3.90 15.67 27.70
N LEU A 34 3.09 15.25 28.67
CA LEU A 34 2.28 14.03 28.57
C LEU A 34 1.31 14.08 27.37
N SER A 35 0.62 15.22 27.19
CA SER A 35 -0.27 15.45 26.06
C SER A 35 0.44 15.32 24.72
N LEU A 36 1.63 15.90 24.59
CA LEU A 36 2.42 15.85 23.36
C LEU A 36 2.79 14.40 23.03
N VAL A 37 3.26 13.64 24.02
CA VAL A 37 3.61 12.22 23.85
C VAL A 37 2.38 11.40 23.42
N LEU A 38 1.22 11.60 24.07
CA LEU A 38 -0.01 10.87 23.71
C LEU A 38 -0.46 11.15 22.27
N VAL A 39 -0.48 12.43 21.86
CA VAL A 39 -0.86 12.80 20.48
C VAL A 39 0.15 12.24 19.48
N ALA A 40 1.45 12.28 19.80
CA ALA A 40 2.49 11.72 18.95
C ALA A 40 2.34 10.20 18.79
N THR A 41 2.13 9.45 19.89
CA THR A 41 1.94 7.99 19.84
C THR A 41 0.65 7.61 19.11
N TYR A 42 -0.45 8.34 19.32
CA TYR A 42 -1.69 8.12 18.58
C TYR A 42 -1.49 8.35 17.08
N THR A 43 -0.83 9.46 16.71
CA THR A 43 -0.53 9.77 15.31
C THR A 43 0.39 8.72 14.68
N ALA A 44 1.40 8.24 15.41
CA ALA A 44 2.31 7.20 14.95
C ALA A 44 1.61 5.85 14.73
N ASN A 45 0.75 5.44 15.67
CA ASN A 45 -0.02 4.20 15.54
C ASN A 45 -1.01 4.27 14.38
N LEU A 46 -1.73 5.39 14.24
CA LEU A 46 -2.62 5.63 13.10
C LEU A 46 -1.86 5.59 11.77
N ALA A 47 -0.69 6.25 11.71
CA ALA A 47 0.15 6.22 10.51
C ALA A 47 0.62 4.79 10.19
N SER A 48 1.02 4.01 11.21
CA SER A 48 1.42 2.62 11.04
C SER A 48 0.26 1.76 10.51
N ASP A 49 -0.94 1.90 11.07
CA ASP A 49 -2.13 1.15 10.61
C ASP A 49 -2.51 1.49 9.17
N LEU A 50 -2.40 2.77 8.78
CA LEU A 50 -2.60 3.20 7.40
C LEU A 50 -1.55 2.61 6.46
N THR A 51 -0.29 2.51 6.88
CA THR A 51 0.77 1.88 6.10
C THR A 51 0.57 0.37 5.97
N ILE A 52 0.18 -0.33 7.05
CA ILE A 52 -0.07 -1.78 7.02
C ILE A 52 -1.28 -2.13 6.16
N SER A 53 -2.37 -1.37 6.28
CA SER A 53 -3.59 -1.62 5.50
C SER A 53 -3.30 -1.52 3.99
N LYS A 54 -2.48 -0.55 3.57
CA LYS A 54 -2.01 -0.45 2.19
C LYS A 54 -1.13 -1.63 1.75
N SER A 55 -0.38 -2.24 2.66
CA SER A 55 0.45 -3.41 2.37
C SER A 55 -0.33 -4.72 2.25
N LYS A 56 -1.46 -4.88 2.96
CA LYS A 56 -2.22 -6.15 2.99
C LYS A 56 -2.81 -6.52 1.62
N ASP A 57 -3.22 -5.52 0.84
CA ASP A 57 -3.82 -5.70 -0.49
C ASP A 57 -2.77 -5.98 -1.58
N THR A 58 -1.47 -5.82 -1.28
CA THR A 58 -0.40 -6.13 -2.23
C THR A 58 0.07 -7.58 -2.06
N ILE A 59 0.31 -8.23 -3.19
CA ILE A 59 0.88 -9.58 -3.24
C ILE A 59 2.36 -9.47 -2.90
N SER A 60 2.78 -10.10 -1.80
CA SER A 60 4.16 -9.97 -1.30
C SER A 60 5.14 -10.91 -1.99
N GLY A 61 4.65 -11.94 -2.69
CA GLY A 61 5.46 -12.85 -3.47
C GLY A 61 4.78 -14.19 -3.75
N ILE A 62 5.59 -15.16 -4.17
CA ILE A 62 5.12 -16.48 -4.59
C ILE A 62 4.51 -17.30 -3.44
N ASP A 63 4.94 -17.07 -2.21
CA ASP A 63 4.42 -17.76 -1.04
C ASP A 63 2.95 -17.42 -0.76
N ASP A 64 2.52 -16.18 -1.04
CA ASP A 64 1.11 -15.77 -0.93
C ASP A 64 0.22 -16.56 -1.89
N ILE A 65 0.74 -16.88 -3.09
CA ILE A 65 0.07 -17.69 -4.09
C ILE A 65 0.01 -19.15 -3.63
N LYS A 66 1.12 -19.70 -3.10
CA LYS A 66 1.17 -21.07 -2.57
C LYS A 66 0.24 -21.28 -1.37
N ASN A 67 0.12 -20.28 -0.52
CA ASN A 67 -0.75 -20.29 0.66
C ASN A 67 -2.23 -20.04 0.32
N GLY A 68 -2.57 -19.77 -0.95
CA GLY A 68 -3.95 -19.58 -1.39
C GLY A 68 -4.56 -18.24 -0.98
N LYS A 69 -3.75 -17.18 -0.83
CA LYS A 69 -4.26 -15.81 -0.60
C LYS A 69 -5.16 -15.33 -1.75
N ILE A 70 -4.93 -15.86 -2.95
CA ILE A 70 -5.65 -15.54 -4.18
C ILE A 70 -6.32 -16.81 -4.69
N PRO A 71 -7.59 -16.76 -5.13
CA PRO A 71 -8.22 -17.90 -5.77
C PRO A 71 -7.49 -18.26 -7.06
N PHE A 72 -7.24 -19.56 -7.29
CA PHE A 72 -6.50 -20.03 -8.46
C PHE A 72 -7.10 -19.54 -9.80
N SER A 73 -8.42 -19.36 -9.87
CA SER A 73 -9.11 -18.82 -11.06
C SER A 73 -8.73 -17.37 -11.42
N ARG A 74 -8.11 -16.60 -10.52
CA ARG A 74 -7.64 -15.23 -10.77
C ARG A 74 -6.14 -15.16 -11.02
N ILE A 75 -5.47 -16.31 -11.14
CA ILE A 75 -4.07 -16.41 -11.53
C ILE A 75 -4.02 -16.66 -13.03
N GLY A 76 -3.49 -15.71 -13.79
CA GLY A 76 -3.30 -15.85 -15.23
C GLY A 76 -1.98 -16.53 -15.55
N ILE A 77 -2.00 -17.60 -16.35
CA ILE A 77 -0.79 -18.29 -16.79
C ILE A 77 -0.85 -18.52 -18.29
N LEU A 78 0.27 -18.28 -18.95
CA LEU A 78 0.43 -18.55 -20.37
C LEU A 78 0.50 -20.08 -20.57
N ILE A 79 -0.36 -20.61 -21.43
CA ILE A 79 -0.33 -22.05 -21.76
C ILE A 79 0.88 -22.36 -22.64
N GLU A 80 1.35 -23.61 -22.58
CA GLU A 80 2.47 -24.12 -23.37
C GLU A 80 3.79 -23.36 -23.12
N SER A 81 3.96 -22.85 -21.91
CA SER A 81 5.10 -22.03 -21.52
C SER A 81 5.84 -22.61 -20.32
N ALA A 82 7.08 -22.17 -20.11
CA ALA A 82 7.90 -22.61 -18.97
C ALA A 82 7.25 -22.24 -17.62
N GLU A 83 6.46 -21.16 -17.62
CA GLU A 83 5.72 -20.70 -16.45
C GLU A 83 4.56 -21.64 -16.07
N GLU A 84 3.90 -22.27 -17.06
CA GLU A 84 2.93 -23.34 -16.81
C GLU A 84 3.61 -24.53 -16.12
N ASP A 85 4.73 -25.00 -16.67
CA ASP A 85 5.47 -26.15 -16.12
C ASP A 85 5.93 -25.89 -14.68
N TYR A 86 6.36 -24.65 -14.39
CA TYR A 86 6.72 -24.23 -13.03
C TYR A 86 5.50 -24.25 -12.10
N TYR A 87 4.40 -23.62 -12.51
CA TYR A 87 3.19 -23.53 -11.68
C TYR A 87 2.61 -24.91 -11.37
N LEU A 88 2.54 -25.79 -12.36
CA LEU A 88 2.06 -27.15 -12.18
C LEU A 88 2.93 -27.94 -11.21
N ARG A 89 4.25 -27.75 -11.27
CA ARG A 89 5.20 -28.47 -10.40
C ARG A 89 5.20 -27.96 -8.97
N GLU A 90 5.21 -26.65 -8.77
CA GLU A 90 5.53 -26.02 -7.48
C GLU A 90 4.34 -25.45 -6.72
N ILE A 91 3.20 -25.23 -7.39
CA ILE A 91 2.05 -24.51 -6.81
C ILE A 91 0.81 -25.39 -6.81
N SER A 92 0.38 -25.91 -7.96
CA SER A 92 -0.90 -26.62 -8.06
C SER A 92 -0.80 -28.14 -7.90
N GLY A 93 0.42 -28.69 -7.82
CA GLY A 93 0.63 -30.14 -7.71
C GLY A 93 0.12 -30.93 -8.92
N GLY A 94 0.23 -30.35 -10.11
CA GLY A 94 -0.15 -30.96 -11.39
C GLY A 94 -1.59 -30.66 -11.84
N VAL A 95 -2.35 -29.86 -11.09
CA VAL A 95 -3.73 -29.51 -11.44
C VAL A 95 -3.78 -28.20 -12.24
N ARG A 96 -4.47 -28.19 -13.37
CA ARG A 96 -4.74 -26.98 -14.16
C ARG A 96 -5.94 -26.22 -13.59
N ASN A 97 -5.72 -25.48 -12.50
CA ASN A 97 -6.73 -24.69 -11.80
C ASN A 97 -6.60 -23.17 -12.00
N TYR A 98 -5.81 -22.73 -12.97
CA TYR A 98 -5.51 -21.32 -13.28
C TYR A 98 -6.35 -20.79 -14.46
N TYR A 99 -6.31 -19.48 -14.69
CA TYR A 99 -6.91 -18.83 -15.86
C TYR A 99 -5.96 -18.97 -17.08
N PRO A 100 -6.34 -19.76 -18.11
CA PRO A 100 -5.46 -20.04 -19.23
C PRO A 100 -5.39 -18.87 -20.21
N LEU A 101 -4.19 -18.45 -20.56
CA LEU A 101 -3.93 -17.35 -21.50
C LEU A 101 -3.11 -17.85 -22.67
N LYS A 102 -3.37 -17.34 -23.88
CA LYS A 102 -2.64 -17.77 -25.08
C LYS A 102 -1.54 -16.79 -25.51
N THR A 103 -1.75 -15.49 -25.24
CA THR A 103 -0.84 -14.43 -25.70
C THR A 103 -0.46 -13.51 -24.55
N LYS A 104 0.77 -12.98 -24.58
CA LYS A 104 1.23 -11.96 -23.61
C LYS A 104 0.34 -10.70 -23.61
N ASN A 105 -0.15 -10.26 -24.77
CA ASN A 105 -1.06 -9.12 -24.85
C ASN A 105 -2.40 -9.37 -24.12
N GLU A 106 -2.93 -10.59 -24.24
CA GLU A 106 -4.15 -11.01 -23.55
C GLU A 106 -3.94 -11.08 -22.02
N LEU A 107 -2.74 -11.50 -21.61
CA LEU A 107 -2.33 -11.52 -20.21
C LEU A 107 -2.34 -10.11 -19.61
N PHE A 108 -1.67 -9.16 -20.27
CA PHE A 108 -1.62 -7.78 -19.77
C PHE A 108 -2.98 -7.09 -19.82
N SER A 109 -3.80 -7.32 -20.86
CA SER A 109 -5.15 -6.76 -20.91
C SER A 109 -6.05 -7.36 -19.82
N SER A 110 -5.91 -8.64 -19.49
CA SER A 110 -6.66 -9.30 -18.42
C SER A 110 -6.28 -8.76 -17.04
N LEU A 111 -5.01 -8.44 -16.81
CA LEU A 111 -4.54 -7.75 -15.59
C LEU A 111 -5.14 -6.34 -15.48
N LEU A 112 -5.09 -5.55 -16.56
CA LEU A 112 -5.61 -4.18 -16.57
C LEU A 112 -7.14 -4.13 -16.39
N ASN A 113 -7.85 -5.14 -16.88
CA ASN A 113 -9.30 -5.25 -16.74
C ASN A 113 -9.74 -5.90 -15.41
N ASN A 114 -8.82 -6.16 -14.47
CA ASN A 114 -9.07 -6.82 -13.18
C ASN A 114 -9.70 -8.23 -13.27
N ILE A 115 -9.58 -8.90 -14.42
CA ILE A 115 -10.06 -10.28 -14.61
C ILE A 115 -9.18 -11.23 -13.79
N ILE A 116 -7.87 -11.00 -13.84
CA ILE A 116 -6.85 -11.70 -13.07
C ILE A 116 -6.13 -10.72 -12.14
N ASP A 117 -5.70 -11.20 -10.97
CA ASP A 117 -4.96 -10.40 -9.98
C ASP A 117 -3.45 -10.51 -10.13
N ALA A 118 -2.99 -11.66 -10.59
CA ALA A 118 -1.57 -11.97 -10.70
C ALA A 118 -1.28 -12.87 -11.87
N SER A 119 -0.07 -12.75 -12.37
CA SER A 119 0.48 -13.64 -13.39
C SER A 119 1.97 -13.88 -13.14
N ILE A 120 2.47 -15.01 -13.59
CA ILE A 120 3.87 -15.42 -13.47
C ILE A 120 4.48 -15.35 -14.88
N LEU A 121 5.57 -14.59 -15.03
CA LEU A 121 6.37 -14.49 -16.26
C LEU A 121 7.86 -14.33 -15.88
N ASP A 122 8.73 -14.48 -16.87
CA ASP A 122 10.14 -14.14 -16.76
C ASP A 122 10.36 -12.66 -16.43
N ILE A 123 11.26 -12.40 -15.48
CA ILE A 123 11.66 -11.06 -15.02
C ILE A 123 12.03 -10.12 -16.18
N SER A 124 12.79 -10.60 -17.16
CA SER A 124 13.27 -9.75 -18.27
C SER A 124 12.11 -9.25 -19.13
N ALA A 125 11.08 -10.08 -19.29
CA ALA A 125 9.88 -9.68 -19.99
C ALA A 125 9.04 -8.73 -19.13
N ILE A 126 8.77 -9.07 -17.86
CA ILE A 126 7.92 -8.25 -16.99
C ILE A 126 8.51 -6.87 -16.79
N GLU A 127 9.80 -6.75 -16.50
CA GLU A 127 10.48 -5.45 -16.33
C GLU A 127 10.31 -4.58 -17.56
N TYR A 128 10.55 -5.13 -18.76
CA TYR A 128 10.36 -4.40 -20.00
C TYR A 128 8.91 -3.92 -20.17
N TYR A 129 7.93 -4.80 -20.04
CA TYR A 129 6.52 -4.44 -20.23
C TYR A 129 6.03 -3.44 -19.18
N THR A 130 6.43 -3.59 -17.92
CA THR A 130 6.00 -2.73 -16.81
C THR A 130 6.65 -1.34 -16.89
N ASN A 131 7.93 -1.27 -17.27
CA ASN A 131 8.67 -0.01 -17.33
C ASN A 131 8.46 0.78 -18.63
N ASN A 132 8.04 0.12 -19.73
CA ASN A 132 7.88 0.76 -21.03
C ASN A 132 6.46 0.89 -21.54
N ILE A 133 5.59 -0.10 -21.28
CA ILE A 133 4.31 -0.24 -21.98
C ILE A 133 3.14 -0.05 -21.01
N TYR A 134 3.17 -0.72 -19.87
CA TYR A 134 2.06 -0.80 -18.92
C TYR A 134 2.44 -0.23 -17.55
N CYS A 135 2.52 1.10 -17.45
CA CYS A 135 2.92 1.80 -16.22
C CYS A 135 1.94 1.63 -15.03
N ASN A 136 0.73 1.13 -15.28
CA ASN A 136 -0.27 0.89 -14.24
C ASN A 136 -0.05 -0.43 -13.50
N LEU A 137 0.81 -1.30 -14.02
CA LEU A 137 1.15 -2.57 -13.41
C LEU A 137 2.41 -2.41 -12.56
N THR A 138 2.59 -3.31 -11.59
CA THR A 138 3.79 -3.33 -10.75
C THR A 138 4.26 -4.76 -10.57
N LEU A 139 5.58 -4.92 -10.40
CA LEU A 139 6.20 -6.18 -10.03
C LEU A 139 5.87 -6.50 -8.57
N ALA A 140 5.38 -7.71 -8.32
CA ALA A 140 4.98 -8.17 -7.00
C ALA A 140 5.93 -9.23 -6.45
N GLY A 141 6.57 -8.90 -5.32
CA GLY A 141 7.45 -9.80 -4.58
C GLY A 141 8.89 -9.86 -5.06
N LYS A 142 9.58 -10.92 -4.65
CA LYS A 142 11.00 -11.16 -4.96
C LYS A 142 11.16 -12.22 -6.03
N ASP A 143 12.26 -12.15 -6.76
CA ASP A 143 12.66 -13.13 -7.75
C ASP A 143 12.68 -14.54 -7.15
N PHE A 144 12.07 -15.48 -7.87
CA PHE A 144 11.99 -16.88 -7.51
C PHE A 144 12.39 -17.73 -8.71
N ALA A 145 12.82 -18.98 -8.45
CA ALA A 145 13.21 -19.93 -9.48
C ALA A 145 14.22 -19.37 -10.50
N PRO A 146 15.47 -19.11 -10.07
CA PRO A 146 16.48 -18.51 -10.95
C PRO A 146 16.69 -19.39 -12.19
N SER A 147 16.40 -18.82 -13.35
CA SER A 147 16.61 -19.41 -14.66
C SER A 147 17.61 -18.58 -15.45
N SER A 148 18.21 -19.16 -16.49
CA SER A 148 19.16 -18.46 -17.33
C SER A 148 18.88 -18.77 -18.79
N TYR A 149 18.99 -17.74 -19.63
CA TYR A 149 18.95 -17.90 -21.07
C TYR A 149 20.22 -18.59 -21.56
N GLY A 150 20.05 -19.57 -22.44
CA GLY A 150 21.15 -20.30 -23.05
C GLY A 150 20.96 -20.39 -24.57
N ILE A 151 22.08 -20.42 -25.30
CA ILE A 151 22.08 -20.69 -26.73
C ILE A 151 22.32 -22.18 -26.91
N VAL A 152 21.44 -22.85 -27.66
CA VAL A 152 21.54 -24.28 -27.91
C VAL A 152 22.11 -24.53 -29.30
N TYR A 153 23.10 -25.41 -29.41
CA TYR A 153 23.71 -25.83 -30.67
C TYR A 153 23.86 -27.36 -30.74
N PRO A 154 24.01 -27.94 -31.95
CA PRO A 154 24.16 -29.39 -32.12
C PRO A 154 25.35 -29.96 -31.34
N LYS A 155 25.23 -31.21 -30.89
CA LYS A 155 26.34 -31.92 -30.24
C LYS A 155 27.56 -31.93 -31.16
N GLN A 156 28.74 -31.67 -30.58
CA GLN A 156 30.02 -31.63 -31.29
C GLN A 156 30.11 -30.55 -32.38
N TRP A 157 29.42 -29.43 -32.21
CA TRP A 157 29.60 -28.28 -33.10
C TRP A 157 31.01 -27.70 -32.99
N LEU A 158 31.71 -27.59 -34.12
CA LEU A 158 33.12 -27.17 -34.20
C LEU A 158 33.39 -25.82 -33.52
N TYR A 159 32.41 -24.90 -33.59
CA TYR A 159 32.55 -23.53 -33.08
C TYR A 159 31.97 -23.33 -31.67
N GLY A 160 31.52 -24.39 -30.99
CA GLY A 160 30.91 -24.25 -29.65
C GLY A 160 31.85 -23.57 -28.65
N LYS A 161 33.12 -23.98 -28.63
CA LYS A 161 34.14 -23.39 -27.74
C LYS A 161 34.44 -21.93 -28.10
N ASP A 162 34.53 -21.61 -29.39
CA ASP A 162 34.82 -20.25 -29.85
C ASP A 162 33.66 -19.31 -29.52
N LEU A 163 32.41 -19.79 -29.62
CA LEU A 163 31.22 -19.05 -29.23
C LEU A 163 31.25 -18.73 -27.72
N ASP A 164 31.52 -19.73 -26.88
CA ASP A 164 31.56 -19.55 -25.43
C ASP A 164 32.61 -18.52 -25.01
N VAL A 165 33.82 -18.60 -25.57
CA VAL A 165 34.90 -17.62 -25.31
C VAL A 165 34.50 -16.22 -25.77
N THR A 166 33.82 -16.11 -26.91
CA THR A 166 33.34 -14.82 -27.43
C THR A 166 32.26 -14.22 -26.54
N ILE A 167 31.33 -15.03 -26.02
CA ILE A 167 30.30 -14.55 -25.09
C ILE A 167 30.92 -14.08 -23.78
N LEU A 168 31.93 -14.80 -23.27
CA LEU A 168 32.67 -14.39 -22.07
C LEU A 168 33.40 -13.07 -22.28
N SER A 169 34.08 -12.87 -23.42
CA SER A 169 34.76 -11.61 -23.71
C SER A 169 33.78 -10.43 -23.87
N LEU A 170 32.59 -10.66 -24.45
CA LEU A 170 31.52 -9.66 -24.50
C LEU A 170 30.95 -9.29 -23.12
N ARG A 171 30.95 -10.24 -22.18
CA ARG A 171 30.57 -9.99 -20.79
C ARG A 171 31.65 -9.20 -20.05
N GLU A 172 32.91 -9.61 -20.15
CA GLU A 172 34.04 -8.94 -19.47
C GLU A 172 34.26 -7.51 -19.99
N SER A 173 34.04 -7.28 -21.28
CA SER A 173 34.12 -5.95 -21.87
C SER A 173 32.93 -5.03 -21.55
N GLY A 174 31.87 -5.55 -20.90
CA GLY A 174 30.67 -4.79 -20.55
C GLY A 174 29.69 -4.54 -21.70
N VAL A 175 29.97 -5.06 -22.91
CA VAL A 175 29.10 -4.86 -24.08
C VAL A 175 27.70 -5.45 -23.86
N LEU A 176 27.60 -6.57 -23.15
CA LEU A 176 26.30 -7.15 -22.80
C LEU A 176 25.49 -6.26 -21.84
N ASP A 177 26.16 -5.59 -20.89
CA ASP A 177 25.49 -4.67 -19.97
C ASP A 177 24.99 -3.42 -20.71
N ASP A 178 25.78 -2.91 -21.66
CA ASP A 178 25.38 -1.81 -22.53
C ASP A 178 24.16 -2.18 -23.39
N LEU A 179 24.12 -3.40 -23.92
CA LEU A 179 22.95 -3.91 -24.65
C LEU A 179 21.74 -4.07 -23.74
N LYS A 180 21.92 -4.59 -22.51
CA LYS A 180 20.84 -4.69 -21.52
C LYS A 180 20.24 -3.30 -21.25
N ARG A 181 21.08 -2.32 -20.94
CA ARG A 181 20.63 -0.94 -20.67
C ARG A 181 19.94 -0.31 -21.88
N LYS A 182 20.45 -0.57 -23.09
CA LYS A 182 19.87 -0.01 -24.32
C LYS A 182 18.47 -0.55 -24.63
N TRP A 183 18.22 -1.83 -24.37
CA TRP A 183 16.98 -2.50 -24.78
C TRP A 183 15.96 -2.68 -23.66
N PHE A 184 16.40 -2.83 -22.41
CA PHE A 184 15.54 -3.13 -21.26
C PHE A 184 15.34 -1.94 -20.30
N ASP A 185 16.38 -1.13 -20.04
CA ASP A 185 16.31 -0.02 -19.06
C ASP A 185 15.69 1.28 -19.60
N LYS A 186 15.10 1.26 -20.79
CA LYS A 186 14.29 2.40 -21.23
C LYS A 186 13.11 2.48 -20.27
N ASN A 187 12.97 3.58 -19.54
CA ASN A 187 11.92 3.74 -18.52
C ASN A 187 10.96 4.83 -18.95
N VAL A 188 10.13 4.55 -19.96
CA VAL A 188 9.07 5.48 -20.40
C VAL A 188 8.11 5.80 -19.24
N CYS A 189 7.91 4.87 -18.32
CA CYS A 189 7.06 5.02 -17.16
C CYS A 189 7.70 5.83 -16.00
N GLN A 190 9.03 6.04 -15.98
CA GLN A 190 9.65 6.88 -14.95
C GLN A 190 9.34 8.37 -15.14
N ASP A 191 9.12 8.82 -16.38
CA ASP A 191 8.78 10.23 -16.66
C ASP A 191 7.33 10.58 -16.28
N SER A 192 6.48 9.59 -16.00
CA SER A 192 5.10 9.81 -15.55
C SER A 192 4.89 9.59 -14.06
N THR A 193 5.91 9.13 -13.30
CA THR A 193 5.73 8.74 -11.89
C THR A 193 6.91 9.09 -10.97
N SER A 194 7.26 10.38 -10.90
CA SER A 194 7.47 10.98 -9.55
C SER A 194 6.12 11.36 -8.91
N SER A 195 5.02 10.83 -9.42
CA SER A 195 3.82 10.57 -8.64
C SER A 195 4.18 9.52 -7.60
N TYR A 196 4.80 9.96 -6.50
CA TYR A 196 4.43 9.45 -5.19
C TYR A 196 2.93 9.18 -5.27
N VAL A 197 2.52 7.92 -5.17
CA VAL A 197 1.10 7.59 -5.04
C VAL A 197 0.65 8.32 -3.80
N SER A 198 0.19 9.54 -4.00
CA SER A 198 -0.47 10.38 -3.03
C SER A 198 -1.86 9.78 -3.00
N THR A 199 -1.97 8.56 -2.47
CA THR A 199 -3.26 7.96 -2.14
C THR A 199 -3.79 8.81 -1.01
N SER A 200 -4.51 9.84 -1.43
CA SER A 200 -5.25 10.75 -0.57
C SER A 200 -6.15 9.93 0.32
N ILE A 201 -6.21 10.28 1.59
CA ILE A 201 -7.19 9.72 2.51
C ILE A 201 -8.57 10.06 1.93
N ASN A 202 -9.34 9.03 1.58
CA ASN A 202 -10.67 9.21 0.99
C ASN A 202 -11.67 9.63 2.08
N MET A 203 -12.69 10.41 1.71
CA MET A 203 -13.72 10.91 2.65
C MET A 203 -14.42 9.78 3.43
N GLU A 204 -14.52 8.58 2.85
CA GLU A 204 -15.08 7.42 3.53
C GLU A 204 -14.32 7.03 4.80
N GLN A 205 -12.98 7.15 4.78
CA GLN A 205 -12.12 6.84 5.93
C GLN A 205 -12.31 7.86 7.08
N MET A 206 -12.79 9.07 6.77
CA MET A 206 -13.08 10.12 7.74
C MET A 206 -14.57 10.24 8.10
N SER A 207 -15.45 9.45 7.47
CA SER A 207 -16.90 9.56 7.63
C SER A 207 -17.36 9.42 9.09
N GLY A 208 -16.77 8.48 9.84
CA GLY A 208 -17.08 8.27 11.26
C GLY A 208 -16.79 9.50 12.14
N LEU A 209 -15.73 10.25 11.82
CA LEU A 209 -15.39 11.48 12.56
C LEU A 209 -16.43 12.58 12.30
N PHE A 210 -16.91 12.72 11.08
CA PHE A 210 -17.98 13.68 10.75
C PHE A 210 -19.31 13.31 11.42
N VAL A 211 -19.67 12.03 11.45
CA VAL A 211 -20.91 11.56 12.09
C VAL A 211 -20.88 11.81 13.60
N THR A 212 -19.77 11.49 14.27
CA THR A 212 -19.62 11.71 15.72
C THR A 212 -19.66 13.20 16.06
N PHE A 213 -18.98 14.05 15.30
CA PHE A 213 -19.05 15.51 15.46
C PHE A 213 -20.47 16.05 15.30
N GLY A 214 -21.21 15.55 14.30
CA GLY A 214 -22.62 15.91 14.08
C GLY A 214 -23.50 15.54 15.28
N LEU A 215 -23.38 14.32 15.79
CA LEU A 215 -24.15 13.86 16.95
C LEU A 215 -23.87 14.68 18.21
N ILE A 216 -22.60 14.98 18.49
CA ILE A 216 -22.20 15.78 19.66
C ILE A 216 -22.75 17.21 19.54
N SER A 217 -22.69 17.79 18.33
CA SER A 217 -23.21 19.14 18.07
C SER A 217 -24.72 19.21 18.26
N ILE A 218 -25.47 18.22 17.77
CA ILE A 218 -26.92 18.12 17.95
C ILE A 218 -27.25 17.96 19.44
N LEU A 219 -26.56 17.07 20.16
CA LEU A 219 -26.77 16.86 21.59
C LEU A 219 -26.53 18.14 22.38
N SER A 220 -25.49 18.90 22.04
CA SER A 220 -25.19 20.20 22.65
C SER A 220 -26.32 21.21 22.46
N ILE A 221 -26.85 21.32 21.24
CA ILE A 221 -27.98 22.21 20.92
C ILE A 221 -29.25 21.80 21.71
N VAL A 222 -29.54 20.50 21.79
CA VAL A 222 -30.70 19.98 22.55
C VAL A 222 -30.58 20.32 24.04
N LEU A 223 -29.41 20.07 24.66
CA LEU A 223 -29.17 20.41 26.06
C LEU A 223 -29.27 21.91 26.32
N PHE A 224 -28.79 22.74 25.40
CA PHE A 224 -28.92 24.19 25.52
C PHE A 224 -30.39 24.65 25.49
N ILE A 225 -31.18 24.12 24.57
CA ILE A 225 -32.62 24.41 24.48
C ILE A 225 -33.35 23.92 25.72
N TRP A 226 -33.05 22.71 26.21
CA TRP A 226 -33.64 22.15 27.42
C TRP A 226 -33.33 23.00 28.65
N LYS A 227 -32.07 23.40 28.84
CA LYS A 227 -31.67 24.28 29.95
C LYS A 227 -32.39 25.62 29.88
N LYS A 228 -32.47 26.25 28.71
CA LYS A 228 -33.24 27.50 28.54
C LYS A 228 -34.72 27.32 28.83
N ARG A 229 -35.35 26.24 28.35
CA ARG A 229 -36.76 25.94 28.63
C ARG A 229 -37.02 25.70 30.11
N PHE A 230 -36.11 25.01 30.80
CA PHE A 230 -36.19 24.77 32.24
C PHE A 230 -36.11 26.10 33.02
N VAL A 231 -35.13 26.95 32.70
CA VAL A 231 -34.97 28.27 33.33
C VAL A 231 -36.18 29.19 33.08
N ILE A 232 -36.76 29.16 31.88
CA ILE A 232 -37.98 29.95 31.58
C ILE A 232 -39.19 29.45 32.37
N LYS A 233 -39.36 28.13 32.50
CA LYS A 233 -40.45 27.54 33.31
C LYS A 233 -40.30 27.85 34.80
N ASP A 234 -39.07 27.83 35.32
CA ASP A 234 -38.78 28.20 36.71
C ASP A 234 -38.98 29.70 36.97
N CYS A 235 -38.66 30.57 36.01
CA CYS A 235 -38.95 32.01 36.12
C CYS A 235 -40.45 32.31 36.09
N LEU A 236 -41.22 31.63 35.22
CA LEU A 236 -42.67 31.84 35.12
C LEU A 236 -43.43 31.34 36.35
N THR A 237 -42.99 30.23 36.96
CA THR A 237 -43.60 29.71 38.21
C THR A 237 -43.27 30.56 39.44
N ARG A 238 -42.14 31.30 39.43
CA ARG A 238 -41.75 32.21 40.52
C ARG A 238 -42.37 33.61 40.42
N SER A 239 -42.90 33.99 39.25
CA SER A 239 -43.60 35.27 39.04
C SER A 239 -45.10 35.21 39.39
N VAL A 240 -45.66 34.01 39.62
CA VAL A 240 -47.09 33.78 39.92
C VAL A 240 -47.31 33.51 41.43
N ARG A 241 -46.27 33.59 42.25
CA ARG A 241 -46.34 33.55 43.72
C ARG A 241 -45.82 34.87 44.27
#